data_AF-A0A5N6XIH7-F1
#
_entry.id   AF-A0A5N6XIH7-F1
#
_cell.length_a   1.000
_cell.length_b   1.000
_cell.length_c   1.000
_cell.angle_alpha   90.00
_cell.angle_beta   90.00
_cell.angle_gamma   90.00
#
_symmetry.space_group_name_H-M   'P 1'
#
loop_
_entity.id
_entity.type
_entity.pdbx_description
1 polymer ?
#
loop_
_entity_poly.entity_id
_entity_poly.type
_entity_poly.pdbx_seq_one_letter_code
_entity_poly.pdbx_strand_id
1 'polypeptide(L)'
;MDLLAELENLAIEAENENKNNTLEISLVNNNRPAPQLKPQKRDYTTTYLVKLEGPLASPSHIQKIAGLLEPPPLKTGEGELGSATFCLIRGTTRLAILSALPNYTPTFIHVNMADKHLSNYSLSPYLGSDIDPTLPHHRAQSTDQMLLPTQNQYPVWYFFYGTLTDPETLVRKLFLPGLPVLRRAMVKRGRIKMWGGKYKALIDGPSSSIVDGWAYEVSSEEEEEQLRYYETDQYEVVRCEIHMVDSGDIVKGLTFRFVDD
;
A
#
# COMPACT_ATOMS: atom_id res chain seq x y z
N MET A 1 -12.90 -13.31 -17.04
CA MET A 1 -12.35 -13.94 -15.82
C MET A 1 -11.85 -12.80 -14.97
N ASP A 2 -12.43 -12.59 -13.79
CA ASP A 2 -12.18 -11.40 -12.97
C ASP A 2 -10.91 -11.60 -12.15
N LEU A 3 -9.81 -11.03 -12.63
CA LEU A 3 -8.50 -11.08 -11.99
C LEU A 3 -8.52 -10.53 -10.55
N LEU A 4 -9.44 -9.61 -10.24
CA LEU A 4 -9.61 -9.09 -8.88
C LEU A 4 -10.20 -10.15 -7.96
N ALA A 5 -11.25 -10.85 -8.41
CA ALA A 5 -11.84 -11.95 -7.64
C ALA A 5 -10.83 -13.10 -7.43
N GLU A 6 -9.95 -13.37 -8.39
CA GLU A 6 -8.88 -14.37 -8.21
C GLU A 6 -7.80 -13.93 -7.22
N LEU A 7 -7.36 -12.66 -7.27
CA LEU A 7 -6.40 -12.12 -6.32
C LEU A 7 -6.98 -12.06 -4.90
N GLU A 8 -8.25 -11.68 -4.78
CA GLU A 8 -9.00 -11.66 -3.53
C GLU A 8 -9.15 -13.06 -2.95
N ASN A 9 -9.50 -14.06 -3.78
CA ASN A 9 -9.57 -15.46 -3.35
C ASN A 9 -8.21 -16.02 -2.92
N LEU A 10 -7.13 -15.70 -3.63
CA LEU A 10 -5.77 -16.13 -3.25
C LEU A 10 -5.30 -15.48 -1.93
N ALA A 11 -5.68 -14.22 -1.69
CA ALA A 11 -5.41 -13.53 -0.42
C ALA A 11 -6.21 -14.15 0.74
N ILE A 12 -7.48 -14.50 0.51
CA ILE A 12 -8.34 -15.20 1.48
C ILE A 12 -7.78 -16.60 1.79
N GLU A 13 -7.29 -17.33 0.78
CA GLU A 13 -6.66 -18.64 0.96
C GLU A 13 -5.38 -18.55 1.79
N ALA A 14 -4.51 -17.57 1.53
CA ALA A 14 -3.30 -17.34 2.32
C ALA A 14 -3.60 -16.96 3.80
N GLU A 15 -4.69 -16.23 4.05
CA GLU A 15 -5.15 -15.94 5.42
C GLU A 15 -5.70 -17.18 6.14
N ASN A 16 -6.38 -18.07 5.41
CA ASN A 16 -6.95 -19.30 5.96
C ASN A 16 -5.89 -20.37 6.26
N GLU A 17 -4.84 -20.51 5.45
CA GLU A 17 -3.71 -21.40 5.74
C GLU A 17 -2.99 -21.02 7.04
N ASN A 18 -2.80 -19.73 7.30
CA ASN A 18 -2.24 -19.23 8.56
C ASN A 18 -3.15 -19.50 9.77
N LYS A 19 -4.47 -19.49 9.56
CA LYS A 19 -5.46 -19.81 10.60
C LYS A 19 -5.41 -21.30 10.99
N ASN A 20 -5.24 -22.18 10.00
CA ASN A 20 -5.12 -23.63 10.23
C ASN A 20 -3.83 -24.01 10.97
N ASN A 21 -2.71 -23.33 10.69
CA ASN A 21 -1.47 -23.51 11.45
C ASN A 21 -1.57 -23.02 12.90
N THR A 22 -2.49 -22.12 13.21
CA THR A 22 -2.73 -21.61 14.57
C THR A 22 -3.65 -22.55 15.38
N LEU A 23 -4.47 -23.36 14.71
CA LEU A 23 -5.45 -24.26 15.35
C LEU A 23 -4.86 -25.60 15.81
N GLU A 24 -3.66 -26.00 15.37
CA GLU A 24 -3.04 -27.26 15.81
C GLU A 24 -2.29 -27.19 17.15
N ILE A 25 -2.18 -26.02 17.79
CA ILE A 25 -1.47 -25.86 19.07
C ILE A 25 -2.45 -25.44 20.18
N SER A 26 -3.38 -26.30 20.55
CA SER A 26 -4.16 -26.09 21.77
C SER A 26 -4.59 -27.38 22.45
N LEU A 27 -3.64 -28.13 23.00
CA LEU A 27 -3.89 -29.01 24.14
C LEU A 27 -2.73 -28.86 25.13
N VAL A 28 -3.10 -28.47 26.35
CA VAL A 28 -2.34 -28.47 27.62
C VAL A 28 -1.91 -27.09 28.17
N ASN A 29 -2.56 -26.78 29.30
CA ASN A 29 -2.19 -25.96 30.45
C ASN A 29 -2.85 -24.58 30.68
N ASN A 30 -3.58 -24.56 31.80
CA ASN A 30 -4.29 -23.47 32.45
C ASN A 30 -3.34 -22.39 33.01
N ASN A 31 -3.88 -21.16 33.09
CA ASN A 31 -3.33 -19.94 33.70
C ASN A 31 -2.29 -19.16 32.85
N ARG A 32 -2.73 -18.61 31.72
CA ARG A 32 -1.97 -17.57 30.99
C ARG A 32 -2.85 -16.33 30.75
N PRO A 33 -2.33 -15.09 30.92
CA PRO A 33 -3.03 -13.90 30.46
C PRO A 33 -3.42 -14.06 28.99
N ALA A 34 -4.57 -13.48 28.61
CA ALA A 34 -5.14 -13.59 27.27
C ALA A 34 -4.06 -13.47 26.19
N PRO A 35 -4.03 -14.37 25.18
CA PRO A 35 -2.99 -14.34 24.16
C PRO A 35 -3.09 -13.00 23.43
N GLN A 36 -2.10 -12.13 23.67
CA GLN A 36 -1.94 -10.94 22.85
C GLN A 36 -1.71 -11.42 21.42
N LEU A 37 -2.61 -11.06 20.51
CA LEU A 37 -2.42 -11.28 19.08
C LEU A 37 -1.11 -10.60 18.69
N LYS A 38 -0.08 -11.39 18.40
CA LYS A 38 1.22 -10.85 18.01
C LYS A 38 1.07 -10.23 16.63
N PRO A 39 1.45 -8.95 16.43
CA PRO A 39 1.40 -8.34 15.12
C PRO A 39 2.30 -9.08 14.14
N GLN A 40 1.78 -9.35 12.95
CA GLN A 40 2.56 -9.76 11.79
C GLN A 40 3.08 -8.53 11.06
N LYS A 41 4.06 -8.69 10.16
CA LYS A 41 4.65 -7.56 9.42
C LYS A 41 3.60 -6.78 8.62
N ARG A 42 2.68 -7.49 7.97
CA ARG A 42 1.53 -6.90 7.27
C ARG A 42 0.62 -6.05 8.15
N ASP A 43 0.51 -6.32 9.46
CA ASP A 43 -0.36 -5.52 10.34
C ASP A 43 0.14 -4.08 10.51
N TYR A 44 1.42 -3.82 10.20
CA TYR A 44 2.00 -2.48 10.25
C TYR A 44 1.72 -1.66 8.98
N THR A 45 1.35 -2.31 7.88
CA THR A 45 1.12 -1.68 6.56
C THR A 45 -0.34 -1.72 6.14
N THR A 46 -1.06 -2.80 6.47
CA THR A 46 -2.50 -2.94 6.15
C THR A 46 -3.31 -1.88 6.87
N THR A 47 -4.25 -1.28 6.13
CA THR A 47 -5.09 -0.18 6.60
C THR A 47 -6.56 -0.62 6.63
N TYR A 48 -7.29 -0.16 7.65
CA TYR A 48 -8.72 -0.42 7.83
C TYR A 48 -9.47 0.88 8.11
N LEU A 49 -10.72 0.94 7.69
CA LEU A 49 -11.71 1.87 8.23
C LEU A 49 -12.45 1.16 9.36
N VAL A 50 -12.41 1.72 10.57
CA VAL A 50 -13.26 1.28 11.67
C VAL A 50 -14.43 2.23 11.82
N LYS A 51 -15.65 1.70 11.85
CA LYS A 51 -16.85 2.53 12.02
C LYS A 51 -16.93 3.07 13.45
N LEU A 52 -17.26 4.35 13.58
CA LEU A 52 -17.49 4.98 14.88
C LEU A 52 -18.89 4.65 15.38
N GLU A 53 -18.97 3.68 16.27
CA GLU A 53 -20.22 3.22 16.88
C GLU A 53 -19.95 2.55 18.23
N GLY A 54 -20.98 2.50 19.08
CA GLY A 54 -20.91 1.82 20.37
C GLY A 54 -19.72 2.26 21.24
N PRO A 55 -18.90 1.33 21.76
CA PRO A 55 -17.71 1.66 22.56
C PRO A 55 -16.63 2.46 21.82
N LEU A 56 -16.69 2.51 20.48
CA LEU A 56 -15.74 3.21 19.61
C LEU A 56 -16.32 4.51 19.04
N ALA A 57 -17.28 5.14 19.72
CA ALA A 57 -17.99 6.32 19.20
C ALA A 57 -17.12 7.58 18.95
N SER A 58 -15.83 7.59 19.30
CA SER A 58 -14.94 8.74 19.04
C SER A 58 -13.51 8.31 18.66
N PRO A 59 -12.79 9.12 17.85
CA PRO A 59 -11.37 8.90 17.58
C PRO A 59 -10.52 8.84 18.85
N SER A 60 -10.88 9.63 19.87
CA SER A 60 -10.18 9.65 21.15
C SER A 60 -10.31 8.34 21.93
N HIS A 61 -11.39 7.58 21.76
CA HIS A 61 -11.51 6.25 22.35
C HIS A 61 -10.56 5.26 21.67
N ILE A 62 -10.49 5.29 20.34
CA ILE A 62 -9.55 4.45 19.57
C ILE A 62 -8.11 4.81 19.93
N GLN A 63 -7.79 6.11 20.03
CA GLN A 63 -6.49 6.60 20.46
C GLN A 63 -6.08 6.01 21.82
N LYS A 64 -6.97 6.06 22.82
CA LYS A 64 -6.70 5.52 24.16
C LYS A 64 -6.53 4.00 24.16
N ILE A 65 -7.39 3.27 23.44
CA ILE A 65 -7.36 1.81 23.37
C ILE A 65 -6.05 1.32 22.72
N ALA A 66 -5.62 1.96 21.65
CA ALA A 66 -4.45 1.56 20.89
C ALA A 66 -3.15 2.28 21.31
N GLY A 67 -3.21 3.20 22.27
CA GLY A 67 -2.04 3.97 22.73
C GLY A 67 -1.43 4.87 21.64
N LEU A 68 -2.27 5.44 20.77
CA LEU A 68 -1.80 6.30 19.68
C LEU A 68 -1.41 7.69 20.21
N LEU A 69 -0.36 8.28 19.65
CA LEU A 69 0.08 9.63 19.99
C LEU A 69 -0.98 10.68 19.60
N GLU A 70 -1.62 10.47 18.46
CA GLU A 70 -2.64 11.36 17.90
C GLU A 70 -3.92 10.57 17.57
N PRO A 71 -5.09 11.23 17.57
CA PRO A 71 -6.32 10.59 17.15
C PRO A 71 -6.25 10.17 15.67
N PRO A 72 -6.77 8.98 15.32
CA PRO A 72 -6.75 8.51 13.94
C PRO A 72 -7.58 9.43 13.02
N PRO A 73 -7.17 9.60 11.75
CA PRO A 73 -7.87 10.45 10.79
C PRO A 73 -9.33 10.02 10.59
N LEU A 74 -10.23 11.00 10.57
CA LEU A 74 -11.65 10.81 10.32
C LEU A 74 -11.93 10.69 8.82
N LYS A 75 -12.84 9.79 8.47
CA LYS A 75 -13.41 9.66 7.13
C LYS A 75 -14.92 9.54 7.24
N THR A 76 -15.64 10.30 6.44
CA THR A 76 -17.11 10.25 6.38
C THR A 76 -17.51 9.61 5.06
N GLY A 77 -18.48 8.69 5.13
CA GLY A 77 -19.09 8.09 3.95
C GLY A 77 -20.59 8.42 3.93
N GLU A 78 -21.11 8.76 2.76
CA GLU A 78 -22.54 8.89 2.52
C GLU A 78 -23.02 7.70 1.70
N GLY A 79 -24.07 7.03 2.17
CA GLY A 79 -24.72 5.95 1.44
C GLY A 79 -26.23 6.14 1.41
N GLU A 80 -26.92 5.22 0.73
CA GLU A 80 -28.39 5.24 0.59
C GLU A 80 -29.13 5.24 1.92
N LEU A 81 -28.52 4.67 2.96
CA LEU A 81 -29.06 4.55 4.32
C LEU A 81 -28.62 5.69 5.25
N GLY A 82 -27.92 6.71 4.74
CA GLY A 82 -27.44 7.87 5.48
C GLY A 82 -25.91 7.95 5.58
N SER A 83 -25.43 8.91 6.37
CA SER A 83 -24.01 9.14 6.60
C SER A 83 -23.45 8.25 7.71
N ALA A 84 -22.28 7.67 7.50
CA ALA A 84 -21.50 6.96 8.52
C ALA A 84 -20.13 7.61 8.69
N THR A 85 -19.61 7.57 9.91
CA THR A 85 -18.27 8.10 10.24
C THR A 85 -17.33 6.94 10.58
N PHE A 86 -16.10 7.04 10.09
CA PHE A 86 -15.06 6.04 10.23
C PHE A 86 -13.75 6.70 10.68
N CYS A 87 -12.87 5.89 11.27
CA CYS A 87 -11.47 6.24 11.47
C CYS A 87 -10.58 5.36 10.60
N LEU A 88 -9.57 5.97 9.99
CA LEU A 88 -8.51 5.26 9.29
C LEU A 88 -7.48 4.75 10.30
N ILE A 89 -7.28 3.45 10.36
CA ILE A 89 -6.41 2.79 11.35
C ILE A 89 -5.50 1.75 10.68
N ARG A 90 -4.36 1.46 11.31
CA ARG A 90 -3.48 0.34 10.91
C ARG A 90 -3.93 -1.00 11.47
N GLY A 91 -3.46 -2.10 10.90
CA GLY A 91 -3.71 -3.46 11.40
C GLY A 91 -3.35 -3.65 12.87
N THR A 92 -2.25 -3.06 13.33
CA THR A 92 -1.86 -3.06 14.76
C THR A 92 -2.92 -2.43 15.66
N THR A 93 -3.54 -1.32 15.22
CA THR A 93 -4.63 -0.66 15.95
C THR A 93 -5.88 -1.54 15.95
N ARG A 94 -6.19 -2.20 14.84
CA ARG A 94 -7.28 -3.19 14.76
C ARG A 94 -7.09 -4.32 15.77
N LEU A 95 -5.89 -4.89 15.88
CA LEU A 95 -5.57 -5.92 16.87
C LEU A 95 -5.75 -5.42 18.32
N ALA A 96 -5.31 -4.19 18.61
CA ALA A 96 -5.50 -3.58 19.93
C ALA A 96 -6.98 -3.41 20.28
N ILE A 97 -7.80 -2.96 19.33
CA ILE A 97 -9.25 -2.83 19.52
C ILE A 97 -9.89 -4.20 19.80
N LEU A 98 -9.57 -5.21 18.99
CA LEU A 98 -10.10 -6.57 19.17
C LEU A 98 -9.69 -7.17 20.51
N SER A 99 -8.47 -6.90 20.96
CA SER A 99 -7.98 -7.36 22.26
C SER A 99 -8.65 -6.64 23.44
N ALA A 100 -8.97 -5.34 23.29
CA ALA A 100 -9.56 -4.54 24.36
C ALA A 100 -11.09 -4.74 24.50
N LEU A 101 -11.76 -5.14 23.43
CA LEU A 101 -13.22 -5.26 23.36
C LEU A 101 -13.66 -6.68 22.95
N PRO A 102 -13.40 -7.72 23.77
CA PRO A 102 -13.67 -9.12 23.39
C PRO A 102 -15.16 -9.45 23.21
N ASN A 103 -16.07 -8.67 23.82
CA ASN A 103 -17.52 -8.87 23.77
C ASN A 103 -18.24 -7.93 22.79
N TYR A 104 -17.49 -7.22 21.96
CA TYR A 104 -18.02 -6.30 20.96
C TYR A 104 -17.41 -6.67 19.61
N THR A 105 -18.21 -6.58 18.55
CA THR A 105 -17.79 -6.87 17.18
C THR A 105 -17.79 -5.56 16.39
N PRO A 106 -16.66 -4.82 16.35
CA PRO A 106 -16.57 -3.60 15.57
C PRO A 106 -16.69 -3.89 14.08
N THR A 107 -17.27 -2.95 13.35
CA THR A 107 -17.30 -2.97 11.88
C THR A 107 -15.96 -2.46 11.35
N PHE A 108 -15.20 -3.34 10.70
CA PHE A 108 -13.96 -3.01 9.97
C PHE A 108 -14.17 -3.19 8.48
N ILE A 109 -13.68 -2.24 7.69
CA ILE A 109 -13.61 -2.32 6.23
C ILE A 109 -12.13 -2.29 5.87
N HIS A 110 -11.65 -3.32 5.17
CA HIS A 110 -10.29 -3.37 4.69
C HIS A 110 -10.10 -2.35 3.56
N VAL A 111 -9.06 -1.53 3.67
CA VAL A 111 -8.71 -0.56 2.63
C VAL A 111 -7.69 -1.22 1.72
N ASN A 112 -8.19 -1.79 0.62
CA ASN A 112 -7.38 -2.52 -0.32
C ASN A 112 -6.69 -1.57 -1.33
N MET A 113 -5.72 -0.80 -0.85
CA MET A 113 -5.08 0.26 -1.62
C MET A 113 -3.58 0.31 -1.31
N ALA A 114 -2.76 0.40 -2.35
CA ALA A 114 -1.32 0.53 -2.20
C ALA A 114 -0.95 1.76 -1.36
N ASP A 115 -0.09 1.60 -0.36
CA ASP A 115 0.28 2.72 0.51
C ASP A 115 1.13 3.74 -0.27
N LYS A 116 0.95 5.04 0.01
CA LYS A 116 1.78 6.10 -0.57
C LYS A 116 2.09 7.10 0.52
N HIS A 117 3.32 7.06 1.02
CA HIS A 117 3.77 7.94 2.09
C HIS A 117 5.19 8.46 1.82
N LEU A 118 5.30 9.34 0.83
CA LEU A 118 6.55 9.94 0.41
C LEU A 118 7.05 10.97 1.43
N SER A 119 8.29 10.79 1.90
CA SER A 119 8.93 11.71 2.83
C SER A 119 9.26 13.05 2.15
N ASN A 120 9.02 14.14 2.88
CA ASN A 120 9.45 15.49 2.48
C ASN A 120 10.91 15.78 2.86
N TYR A 121 11.49 14.97 3.74
CA TYR A 121 12.82 15.22 4.33
C TYR A 121 13.88 14.23 3.84
N SER A 122 13.47 13.15 3.18
CA SER A 122 14.35 12.11 2.69
C SER A 122 13.79 11.46 1.42
N LEU A 123 14.64 10.75 0.67
CA LEU A 123 14.21 10.07 -0.56
C LEU A 123 13.20 8.94 -0.32
N SER A 124 12.91 8.60 0.95
CA SER A 124 12.08 7.47 1.32
C SER A 124 10.61 7.65 0.93
N PRO A 125 9.91 6.57 0.54
CA PRO A 125 10.47 5.28 0.11
C PRO A 125 11.07 5.39 -1.29
N TYR A 126 12.16 4.67 -1.54
CA TYR A 126 12.90 4.65 -2.82
C TYR A 126 13.19 3.21 -3.24
N LEU A 127 13.12 2.92 -4.54
CA LEU A 127 13.41 1.59 -5.09
C LEU A 127 14.90 1.26 -5.03
N GLY A 128 15.27 0.18 -4.36
CA GLY A 128 16.62 -0.37 -4.34
C GLY A 128 17.08 -0.89 -2.99
N SER A 129 17.81 -2.01 -2.99
CA SER A 129 18.28 -2.65 -1.75
C SER A 129 19.58 -2.03 -1.21
N ASP A 130 20.33 -1.33 -2.06
CA ASP A 130 21.62 -0.73 -1.76
C ASP A 130 21.54 0.78 -1.47
N ILE A 131 20.33 1.32 -1.42
CA ILE A 131 20.04 2.68 -0.96
C ILE A 131 19.31 2.56 0.35
N ASP A 132 19.89 3.09 1.43
CA ASP A 132 19.10 3.45 2.61
C ASP A 132 18.66 4.91 2.46
N PRO A 133 17.41 5.17 2.06
CA PRO A 133 16.95 6.51 1.75
C PRO A 133 16.83 7.39 3.00
N THR A 134 17.06 6.86 4.20
CA THR A 134 16.99 7.59 5.47
C THR A 134 18.34 8.12 5.94
N LEU A 135 19.45 7.73 5.29
CA LEU A 135 20.80 8.17 5.63
C LEU A 135 20.97 9.68 5.43
N PRO A 136 21.87 10.34 6.20
CA PRO A 136 22.01 11.80 6.18
C PRO A 136 22.29 12.40 4.80
N HIS A 137 23.02 11.70 3.93
CA HIS A 137 23.34 12.15 2.58
C HIS A 137 22.15 12.06 1.61
N HIS A 138 21.10 11.29 1.95
CA HIS A 138 19.84 11.21 1.22
C HIS A 138 18.73 12.11 1.80
N ARG A 139 19.06 12.90 2.84
CA ARG A 139 18.15 13.90 3.40
C ARG A 139 18.29 15.22 2.68
N ALA A 140 17.19 15.97 2.63
CA ALA A 140 17.20 17.36 2.18
C ALA A 140 18.22 18.15 3.03
N GLN A 141 19.22 18.73 2.38
CA GLN A 141 20.30 19.48 3.03
C GLN A 141 19.85 20.91 3.42
N SER A 142 18.71 21.36 2.88
CA SER A 142 18.06 22.62 3.22
C SER A 142 16.54 22.48 3.08
N THR A 143 15.79 23.36 3.75
CA THR A 143 14.31 23.39 3.69
C THR A 143 13.79 23.66 2.27
N ASP A 144 14.58 24.29 1.42
CA ASP A 144 14.24 24.59 0.02
C ASP A 144 14.52 23.42 -0.94
N GLN A 145 15.20 22.36 -0.49
CA GLN A 145 15.54 21.23 -1.34
C GLN A 145 14.35 20.26 -1.45
N MET A 146 13.55 20.43 -2.50
CA MET A 146 12.39 19.60 -2.77
C MET A 146 12.78 18.22 -3.34
N LEU A 147 12.33 17.15 -2.69
CA LEU A 147 12.53 15.79 -3.16
C LEU A 147 11.36 15.38 -4.06
N LEU A 148 11.67 15.10 -5.33
CA LEU A 148 10.68 14.81 -6.36
C LEU A 148 10.57 13.30 -6.63
N PRO A 149 9.37 12.79 -6.95
CA PRO A 149 8.09 13.51 -6.85
C PRO A 149 7.69 13.81 -5.40
N THR A 150 6.93 14.89 -5.18
CA THR A 150 6.34 15.17 -3.86
C THR A 150 5.06 14.35 -3.65
N GLN A 151 4.55 14.29 -2.42
CA GLN A 151 3.39 13.48 -2.05
C GLN A 151 2.17 13.75 -2.95
N ASN A 152 1.89 15.03 -3.28
CA ASN A 152 0.69 15.43 -4.04
C ASN A 152 1.07 16.15 -5.35
N GLN A 153 2.19 15.75 -5.98
CA GLN A 153 2.62 16.33 -7.24
C GLN A 153 1.91 15.67 -8.42
N TYR A 154 1.24 16.48 -9.25
CA TYR A 154 0.69 16.07 -10.54
C TYR A 154 0.98 17.15 -11.60
N PRO A 155 1.24 16.77 -12.87
CA PRO A 155 1.38 15.38 -13.33
C PRO A 155 2.64 14.69 -12.77
N VAL A 156 2.61 13.36 -12.73
CA VAL A 156 3.73 12.53 -12.25
C VAL A 156 3.90 11.27 -13.09
N TRP A 157 5.15 10.94 -13.40
CA TRP A 157 5.48 9.74 -14.15
C TRP A 157 5.43 8.51 -13.25
N TYR A 158 4.66 7.50 -13.67
CA TYR A 158 4.63 6.18 -13.09
C TYR A 158 5.26 5.16 -14.02
N PHE A 159 6.07 4.25 -13.46
CA PHE A 159 6.60 3.09 -14.17
C PHE A 159 5.74 1.84 -13.91
N PHE A 160 5.41 1.12 -14.97
CA PHE A 160 4.62 -0.11 -14.97
C PHE A 160 5.40 -1.25 -15.61
N TYR A 161 5.30 -2.45 -15.03
CA TYR A 161 5.99 -3.67 -15.45
C TYR A 161 5.07 -4.90 -15.56
N GLY A 162 3.79 -4.75 -15.22
CA GLY A 162 2.77 -5.80 -15.16
C GLY A 162 1.60 -5.55 -16.11
N THR A 163 0.39 -5.81 -15.63
CA THR A 163 -0.86 -5.65 -16.39
C THR A 163 -1.15 -4.20 -16.77
N LEU A 164 -0.71 -3.22 -15.96
CA LEU A 164 -0.82 -1.79 -16.26
C LEU A 164 0.00 -1.35 -17.50
N THR A 165 0.82 -2.23 -18.08
CA THR A 165 1.50 -1.97 -19.36
C THR A 165 0.59 -2.11 -20.58
N ASP A 166 -0.62 -2.63 -20.40
CA ASP A 166 -1.65 -2.71 -21.44
C ASP A 166 -2.54 -1.45 -21.43
N PRO A 167 -2.54 -0.63 -22.51
CA PRO A 167 -3.38 0.56 -22.62
C PRO A 167 -4.87 0.28 -22.41
N GLU A 168 -5.39 -0.88 -22.85
CA GLU A 168 -6.81 -1.21 -22.65
C GLU A 168 -7.14 -1.40 -21.17
N THR A 169 -6.24 -2.05 -20.44
CA THR A 169 -6.36 -2.20 -18.98
C THR A 169 -6.41 -0.82 -18.31
N LEU A 170 -5.55 0.11 -18.71
CA LEU A 170 -5.56 1.48 -18.17
C LEU A 170 -6.85 2.23 -18.48
N VAL A 171 -7.35 2.17 -19.73
CA VAL A 171 -8.65 2.79 -20.08
C VAL A 171 -9.77 2.29 -19.17
N ARG A 172 -9.85 0.98 -18.97
CA ARG A 172 -10.91 0.36 -18.16
C ARG A 172 -10.80 0.72 -16.68
N LYS A 173 -9.58 0.87 -16.15
CA LYS A 173 -9.35 1.13 -14.73
C LYS A 173 -9.40 2.60 -14.36
N LEU A 174 -8.92 3.47 -15.25
CA LEU A 174 -8.88 4.91 -15.04
C LEU A 174 -10.08 5.63 -15.69
N PHE A 175 -10.99 4.88 -16.32
CA PHE A 175 -12.15 5.42 -17.03
C PHE A 175 -11.77 6.48 -18.08
N LEU A 176 -10.64 6.27 -18.76
CA LEU A 176 -10.11 7.25 -19.72
C LEU A 176 -11.03 7.35 -20.95
N PRO A 177 -11.13 8.55 -21.56
CA PRO A 177 -11.93 8.76 -22.76
C PRO A 177 -11.33 8.12 -24.01
N GLY A 178 -10.08 7.65 -23.96
CA GLY A 178 -9.36 7.05 -25.08
C GLY A 178 -8.08 6.34 -24.62
N LEU A 179 -7.41 5.67 -25.57
CA LEU A 179 -6.18 4.91 -25.27
C LEU A 179 -5.06 5.84 -24.79
N PRO A 180 -4.47 5.59 -23.61
CA PRO A 180 -3.37 6.40 -23.11
C PRO A 180 -2.09 6.16 -23.91
N VAL A 181 -1.21 7.16 -23.90
CA VAL A 181 0.13 7.03 -24.48
C VAL A 181 1.08 6.51 -23.41
N LEU A 182 1.49 5.25 -23.57
CA LEU A 182 2.57 4.66 -22.79
C LEU A 182 3.91 4.90 -23.49
N ARG A 183 4.94 5.28 -22.74
CA ARG A 183 6.31 5.46 -23.25
C ARG A 183 7.18 4.30 -22.81
N ARG A 184 7.97 3.73 -23.72
CA ARG A 184 8.85 2.61 -23.35
C ARG A 184 9.89 3.10 -22.35
N ALA A 185 10.04 2.39 -21.24
CA ALA A 185 10.93 2.81 -20.17
C ALA A 185 11.59 1.62 -19.46
N MET A 186 12.61 1.90 -18.66
CA MET A 186 13.21 0.94 -17.73
C MET A 186 13.53 1.62 -16.39
N VAL A 187 13.54 0.86 -15.32
CA VAL A 187 14.00 1.32 -13.99
C VAL A 187 15.20 0.50 -13.54
N LYS A 188 16.12 1.14 -12.84
CA LYS A 188 17.25 0.46 -12.16
C LYS A 188 16.86 0.11 -10.73
N ARG A 189 17.65 -0.76 -10.09
CA ARG A 189 17.52 -1.14 -8.66
C ARG A 189 16.22 -1.88 -8.33
N GLY A 190 15.48 -2.32 -9.34
CA GLY A 190 14.33 -3.20 -9.20
C GLY A 190 14.67 -4.60 -9.71
N ARG A 191 13.99 -5.61 -9.16
CA ARG A 191 13.99 -6.97 -9.72
C ARG A 191 12.56 -7.53 -9.69
N ILE A 192 12.23 -8.37 -10.65
CA ILE A 192 10.93 -9.05 -10.70
C ILE A 192 11.01 -10.40 -9.97
N LYS A 193 10.09 -10.62 -9.04
CA LYS A 193 9.81 -11.91 -8.38
C LYS A 193 8.48 -12.45 -8.90
N MET A 194 8.36 -13.77 -9.01
CA MET A 194 7.08 -14.42 -9.28
C MET A 194 6.36 -14.65 -7.96
N TRP A 195 5.17 -14.08 -7.81
CA TRP A 195 4.28 -14.24 -6.67
C TRP A 195 3.06 -15.09 -7.07
N GLY A 196 2.66 -16.03 -6.20
CA GLY A 196 1.57 -16.98 -6.50
C GLY A 196 1.80 -17.82 -7.78
N GLY A 197 3.06 -18.00 -8.20
CA GLY A 197 3.46 -18.74 -9.40
C GLY A 197 3.15 -18.06 -10.74
N LYS A 198 2.28 -17.04 -10.78
CA LYS A 198 1.82 -16.41 -12.04
C LYS A 198 1.93 -14.88 -12.09
N TYR A 199 2.08 -14.19 -10.96
CA TYR A 199 2.10 -12.73 -10.92
C TYR A 199 3.52 -12.18 -10.84
N LYS A 200 3.80 -11.13 -11.61
CA LYS A 200 5.07 -10.39 -11.53
C LYS A 200 4.97 -9.36 -10.42
N ALA A 201 5.88 -9.41 -9.46
CA ALA A 201 5.99 -8.46 -8.36
C ALA A 201 7.36 -7.76 -8.44
N LEU A 202 7.38 -6.43 -8.46
CA LEU A 202 8.62 -5.66 -8.39
C LEU A 202 9.06 -5.55 -6.93
N ILE A 203 10.28 -5.98 -6.64
CA ILE A 203 10.91 -5.85 -5.32
C ILE A 203 12.26 -5.14 -5.47
N ASP A 204 12.82 -4.74 -4.34
CA ASP A 204 14.14 -4.12 -4.31
C ASP A 204 15.22 -5.05 -4.87
N GLY A 205 16.10 -4.49 -5.67
CA GLY A 205 17.27 -5.14 -6.24
C GLY A 205 18.53 -4.26 -6.11
N PRO A 206 19.71 -4.82 -6.42
CA PRO A 206 20.97 -4.08 -6.44
C PRO A 206 21.04 -3.08 -7.61
N SER A 207 22.02 -2.16 -7.55
CA SER A 207 22.25 -1.14 -8.60
C SER A 207 22.37 -1.65 -10.03
N SER A 208 22.81 -2.91 -10.21
CA SER A 208 22.97 -3.55 -11.51
C SER A 208 21.67 -4.11 -12.08
N SER A 209 20.62 -4.27 -11.27
CA SER A 209 19.35 -4.81 -11.72
C SER A 209 18.55 -3.77 -12.49
N ILE A 210 17.95 -4.23 -13.59
CA ILE A 210 17.15 -3.43 -14.52
C ILE A 210 15.83 -4.16 -14.74
N VAL A 211 14.74 -3.40 -14.78
CA VAL A 211 13.41 -3.90 -15.15
C VAL A 211 12.89 -3.06 -16.31
N ASP A 212 12.58 -3.73 -17.41
CA ASP A 212 11.91 -3.14 -18.57
C ASP A 212 10.41 -3.02 -18.34
N GLY A 213 9.83 -1.96 -18.89
CA GLY A 213 8.41 -1.69 -18.74
C GLY A 213 7.98 -0.48 -19.55
N TRP A 214 7.03 0.26 -19.01
CA TRP A 214 6.45 1.44 -19.63
C TRP A 214 6.23 2.54 -18.60
N ALA A 215 6.32 3.78 -19.05
CA ALA A 215 6.01 4.95 -18.26
C ALA A 215 4.67 5.55 -18.71
N TYR A 216 3.85 5.94 -17.74
CA TYR A 216 2.60 6.64 -17.91
C TYR A 216 2.62 7.94 -17.11
N GLU A 217 2.12 9.04 -17.67
CA GLU A 217 1.99 10.31 -16.97
C GLU A 217 0.61 10.39 -16.32
N VAL A 218 0.58 10.19 -15.00
CA VAL A 218 -0.65 10.28 -14.21
C VAL A 218 -0.97 11.76 -13.99
N SER A 219 -2.18 12.17 -14.37
CA SER A 219 -2.54 13.58 -14.47
C SER A 219 -3.22 14.14 -13.23
N SER A 220 -3.82 13.30 -12.38
CA SER A 220 -4.54 13.73 -11.18
C SER A 220 -4.43 12.74 -10.02
N GLU A 221 -4.83 13.20 -8.83
CA GLU A 221 -4.92 12.38 -7.63
C GLU A 221 -5.91 11.23 -7.82
N GLU A 222 -7.06 11.48 -8.44
CA GLU A 222 -8.10 10.47 -8.67
C GLU A 222 -7.61 9.33 -9.57
N GLU A 223 -6.86 9.64 -10.64
CA GLU A 223 -6.23 8.61 -11.48
C GLU A 223 -5.24 7.76 -10.67
N GLU A 224 -4.41 8.41 -9.85
CA GLU A 224 -3.46 7.71 -8.99
C GLU A 224 -4.17 6.83 -7.95
N GLU A 225 -5.26 7.30 -7.35
CA GLU A 225 -6.05 6.51 -6.42
C GLU A 225 -6.59 5.25 -7.09
N GLN A 226 -7.13 5.34 -8.32
CA GLN A 226 -7.59 4.17 -9.07
C GLN A 226 -6.46 3.16 -9.32
N LEU A 227 -5.26 3.63 -9.67
CA LEU A 227 -4.08 2.76 -9.82
C LEU A 227 -3.72 2.08 -8.50
N ARG A 228 -3.70 2.82 -7.40
CA ARG A 228 -3.37 2.30 -6.07
C ARG A 228 -4.40 1.28 -5.58
N TYR A 229 -5.69 1.48 -5.88
CA TYR A 229 -6.74 0.49 -5.60
C TYR A 229 -6.56 -0.77 -6.44
N TYR A 230 -6.21 -0.63 -7.73
CA TYR A 230 -5.98 -1.77 -8.61
C TYR A 230 -4.80 -2.62 -8.16
N GLU A 231 -3.71 -2.00 -7.73
CA GLU A 231 -2.50 -2.70 -7.29
C GLU A 231 -2.64 -3.33 -5.91
N THR A 232 -3.57 -2.87 -5.06
CA THR A 232 -3.88 -3.42 -3.72
C THR A 232 -2.88 -3.05 -2.62
N ASP A 233 -3.25 -3.34 -1.36
CA ASP A 233 -2.39 -3.09 -0.19
C ASP A 233 -1.18 -4.04 -0.08
N GLN A 234 -1.02 -4.94 -1.05
CA GLN A 234 0.18 -5.76 -1.24
C GLN A 234 1.36 -4.96 -1.81
N TYR A 235 1.10 -3.74 -2.27
CA TYR A 235 2.10 -2.85 -2.85
C TYR A 235 2.18 -1.52 -2.11
N GLU A 236 3.29 -0.84 -2.28
CA GLU A 236 3.51 0.54 -1.87
C GLU A 236 4.04 1.35 -3.07
N VAL A 237 3.73 2.64 -3.06
CA VAL A 237 4.23 3.60 -4.04
C VAL A 237 5.59 4.12 -3.57
N VAL A 238 6.62 3.94 -4.40
CA VAL A 238 8.00 4.34 -4.10
C VAL A 238 8.59 5.22 -5.18
N ARG A 239 9.51 6.09 -4.79
CA ARG A 239 10.31 6.90 -5.73
C ARG A 239 11.28 6.04 -6.51
N CYS A 240 11.48 6.38 -7.79
CA CYS A 240 12.47 5.74 -8.65
C CYS A 240 12.96 6.69 -9.75
N GLU A 241 14.02 6.27 -10.44
CA GLU A 241 14.48 6.89 -11.68
C GLU A 241 13.98 6.06 -12.86
N ILE A 242 13.17 6.69 -13.71
CA ILE A 242 12.61 6.11 -14.91
C ILE A 242 13.46 6.56 -16.09
N HIS A 243 14.08 5.61 -16.78
CA HIS A 243 14.84 5.85 -17.99
C HIS A 243 13.93 5.64 -19.20
N MET A 244 13.64 6.72 -19.92
CA MET A 244 12.82 6.71 -21.13
C MET A 244 13.66 6.18 -22.30
N VAL A 245 13.23 5.07 -22.92
CA VAL A 245 14.01 4.38 -23.97
C VAL A 245 13.96 5.13 -25.29
N ASP A 246 12.86 5.82 -25.57
CA ASP A 246 12.62 6.57 -26.80
C ASP A 246 13.49 7.84 -26.92
N SER A 247 13.75 8.50 -25.80
CA SER A 247 14.41 9.82 -25.71
C SER A 247 15.79 9.74 -25.06
N GLY A 248 16.06 8.71 -24.24
CA GLY A 248 17.26 8.63 -23.41
C GLY A 248 17.17 9.46 -22.13
N ASP A 249 16.06 10.16 -21.91
CA ASP A 249 15.85 11.01 -20.74
C ASP A 249 15.68 10.19 -19.46
N ILE A 250 16.11 10.76 -18.34
CA ILE A 250 15.91 10.19 -17.01
C ILE A 250 14.97 11.10 -16.25
N VAL A 251 13.82 10.58 -15.83
CA VAL A 251 12.83 11.32 -15.05
C VAL A 251 12.68 10.72 -13.67
N LYS A 252 12.46 11.58 -12.67
CA LYS A 252 12.09 11.16 -11.33
C LYS A 252 10.61 10.80 -11.34
N GLY A 253 10.29 9.57 -10.94
CA GLY A 253 8.93 9.06 -11.00
C GLY A 253 8.61 8.15 -9.83
N LEU A 254 7.48 7.49 -9.95
CA LEU A 254 6.93 6.56 -8.96
C LEU A 254 6.74 5.18 -9.59
N THR A 255 6.70 4.15 -8.74
CA THR A 255 6.38 2.78 -9.14
C THR A 255 5.73 2.04 -7.98
N PHE A 256 5.06 0.93 -8.28
CA PHE A 256 4.51 0.02 -7.28
C PHE A 256 5.52 -1.06 -6.92
N ARG A 257 6.01 -1.03 -5.67
CA ARG A 257 6.87 -2.05 -5.10
C ARG A 257 6.04 -3.00 -4.25
N PHE A 258 6.23 -4.30 -4.42
CA PHE A 258 5.59 -5.34 -3.62
C PHE A 258 6.16 -5.34 -2.20
N VAL A 259 5.28 -5.33 -1.20
CA VAL A 259 5.62 -5.40 0.21
C VAL A 259 5.79 -6.87 0.58
N ASP A 260 7.02 -7.39 0.42
CA ASP A 260 7.35 -8.79 0.80
C ASP A 260 7.27 -8.96 2.33
N ASP A 261 6.81 -10.12 2.80
CA ASP A 261 6.80 -10.52 4.22
C ASP A 261 8.23 -10.71 4.78
#